data_AF-A0A2H0VNL0-F1
#
_entry.id   AF-A0A2H0VNL0-F1
#
_cell.length_a   1.000
_cell.length_b   1.000
_cell.length_c   1.000
_cell.angle_alpha   90.00
_cell.angle_beta   90.00
_cell.angle_gamma   90.00
#
_symmetry.space_group_name_H-M   'P 1'
#
loop_
_entity.id
_entity.type
_entity.pdbx_description
1 polymer ?
#
loop_
_entity_poly.entity_id
_entity_poly.type
_entity_poly.pdbx_seq_one_letter_code
_entity_poly.pdbx_strand_id
1 'polypeptide(L)' 'MIIRWVYTTLLLSLIIGILLYLQIQMPWFLAWFGTLPGDLILSDKNITFFLPLTTAGVISTVWCLLVKK' A
#
# COMPACT_ATOMS: atom_id res chain seq x y z
N MET A 1 -25.06 -12.84 -0.97
CA MET A 1 -24.30 -11.57 -1.15
C MET A 1 -22.94 -11.60 -0.45
N ILE A 2 -22.86 -12.01 0.83
CA ILE A 2 -21.62 -12.12 1.63
C ILE A 2 -20.53 -13.00 0.99
N ILE A 3 -20.88 -14.16 0.44
CA ILE A 3 -19.92 -15.08 -0.20
C ILE A 3 -19.14 -14.40 -1.34
N ARG A 4 -19.78 -13.51 -2.11
CA ARG A 4 -19.12 -12.76 -3.20
C ARG A 4 -18.07 -11.79 -2.66
N TRP A 5 -18.36 -11.13 -1.54
CA TRP A 5 -17.43 -10.20 -0.89
C TRP A 5 -16.25 -10.94 -0.26
N VAL A 6 -16.50 -12.08 0.38
CA VAL A 6 -15.43 -12.91 0.96
C VAL A 6 -14.51 -13.47 -0.13
N TYR A 7 -15.07 -13.91 -1.26
CA TYR A 7 -14.26 -14.44 -2.36
C TYR A 7 -13.42 -13.35 -3.03
N THR A 8 -13.99 -12.15 -3.20
CA THR A 8 -13.27 -11.02 -3.78
C THR A 8 -12.16 -10.50 -2.88
N THR A 9 -12.37 -10.43 -1.55
CA THR A 9 -11.31 -10.03 -0.61
C THR A 9 -10.18 -11.06 -0.53
N LEU A 10 -10.50 -12.37 -0.55
CA LEU A 10 -9.50 -13.43 -0.61
C LEU A 10 -8.66 -13.36 -1.89
N LEU A 11 -9.32 -13.20 -3.04
CA LEU A 11 -8.66 -13.13 -4.34
C LEU A 11 -7.77 -11.88 -4.45
N LEU A 12 -8.23 -10.72 -3.98
CA LEU A 12 -7.40 -9.51 -3.91
C LEU A 12 -6.16 -9.71 -3.03
N SER A 13 -6.34 -10.30 -1.84
CA SER A 13 -5.24 -10.50 -0.89
C SER A 13 -4.17 -11.44 -1.45
N LEU A 14 -4.60 -12.48 -2.18
CA LEU A 14 -3.71 -13.44 -2.84
C LEU A 14 -2.93 -12.80 -3.99
N ILE A 15 -3.58 -11.96 -4.80
CA ILE A 15 -2.91 -11.20 -5.87
C ILE A 15 -1.88 -10.23 -5.29
N ILE A 16 -2.22 -9.49 -4.23
CA ILE A 16 -1.31 -8.56 -3.56
C ILE A 16 -0.10 -9.31 -2.98
N GLY A 17 -0.33 -10.47 -2.33
CA GLY A 17 0.74 -11.31 -1.79
C GLY A 17 1.71 -11.81 -2.88
N ILE A 18 1.18 -12.22 -4.03
CA ILE A 18 1.99 -12.64 -5.19
C ILE A 18 2.78 -11.46 -5.77
N LEU A 19 2.16 -10.29 -5.88
CA LEU A 19 2.83 -9.08 -6.39
C LEU A 19 4.01 -8.67 -5.50
N LEU A 20 3.85 -8.76 -4.18
CA LEU A 20 4.89 -8.49 -3.20
C LEU A 20 5.98 -9.58 -3.20
N TYR A 21 5.60 -10.86 -3.27
CA TYR A 21 6.54 -12.00 -3.31
C TYR A 21 7.43 -11.99 -4.55
N LEU A 22 6.85 -11.67 -5.71
CA LEU A 22 7.58 -11.65 -6.98
C LEU A 22 8.57 -10.48 -7.10
N GLN A 23 8.70 -9.64 -6.05
CA GLN A 23 9.45 -8.38 -6.10
C GLN A 23 9.22 -7.65 -7.41
N ILE A 24 7.97 -7.67 -7.90
CA ILE A 24 7.61 -6.93 -9.11
C ILE A 24 7.99 -5.50 -8.77
N GLN A 25 9.03 -5.02 -9.47
CA GLN A 25 9.57 -3.68 -9.30
C GLN A 25 8.36 -2.79 -9.18
N MET A 26 8.19 -2.18 -8.00
CA MET A 26 7.14 -1.21 -7.81
C MET A 26 7.25 -0.29 -9.02
N PRO A 27 6.21 -0.22 -9.88
CA PRO A 27 6.32 0.60 -11.07
C PRO A 27 6.72 2.01 -10.62
N TRP A 28 7.46 2.77 -11.43
CA TRP A 28 8.11 4.01 -10.97
C TRP A 28 7.13 4.98 -10.25
N PHE A 29 5.83 4.90 -10.56
CA PHE A 29 4.74 5.63 -9.90
C PHE A 29 4.32 5.09 -8.53
N LEU A 30 4.92 4.02 -8.02
CA LEU A 30 4.80 3.50 -6.66
C LEU A 30 6.16 3.46 -5.96
N ALA A 31 7.27 3.74 -6.67
CA ALA A 31 8.59 3.84 -6.04
C ALA A 31 8.71 5.03 -5.06
N TRP A 32 7.82 6.02 -5.18
CA TRP A 32 7.69 7.09 -4.19
C TRP A 32 6.93 6.67 -2.93
N PHE A 33 6.29 5.49 -2.95
CA PHE A 33 5.51 4.98 -1.82
C PHE A 33 6.47 4.71 -0.67
N GLY A 34 6.34 5.52 0.37
CA GLY A 34 7.15 5.38 1.55
C GLY A 34 8.47 6.15 1.57
N THR A 35 8.77 6.93 0.53
CA THR A 35 9.96 7.80 0.45
C THR A 35 9.62 9.27 0.60
N LEU A 36 8.37 9.60 0.99
CA LEU A 36 7.94 10.97 1.17
C LEU A 36 8.53 11.59 2.44
N PRO A 37 8.92 12.89 2.41
CA PRO A 37 9.40 13.59 3.59
C PRO A 37 8.28 13.66 4.64
N GLY A 38 8.44 12.90 5.72
CA GLY A 38 7.43 12.70 6.77
C GLY A 38 7.05 11.23 7.00
N ASP A 39 7.44 10.32 6.08
CA ASP A 39 7.35 8.89 6.32
C ASP A 39 8.46 8.47 7.30
N LEU A 40 8.09 7.68 8.30
CA LEU A 40 9.00 7.29 9.38
C LEU A 40 9.57 5.91 9.10
N ILE A 41 10.88 5.85 8.91
CA ILE A 41 11.64 4.60 8.79
C ILE A 41 12.40 4.40 10.09
N LEU A 42 11.93 3.49 10.92
CA LEU A 42 12.58 3.08 12.15
C LEU A 42 13.27 1.74 11.89
N SER A 43 14.54 1.77 11.50
CA SER A 43 15.35 0.57 11.36
C SER A 43 16.11 0.27 12.65
N ASP A 44 15.80 -0.87 13.26
CA ASP A 44 16.57 -1.50 14.32
C ASP A 44 17.28 -2.76 13.78
N LYS A 45 18.24 -3.32 14.53
CA LYS A 45 19.14 -4.40 14.09
C LYS A 45 18.45 -5.65 13.50
N ASN A 46 17.22 -5.94 13.89
CA ASN A 46 16.45 -7.09 13.39
C ASN A 46 15.09 -6.71 12.79
N ILE A 47 14.65 -5.46 12.93
CA ILE A 47 13.29 -5.04 12.56
C ILE A 47 13.35 -3.66 11.92
N THR A 48 12.87 -3.58 10.68
CA THR A 48 12.59 -2.29 10.02
C THR A 48 11.09 -2.02 10.13
N PHE A 49 10.72 -1.03 10.93
CA PHE A 49 9.36 -0.56 11.05
C PHE A 49 9.15 0.64 10.12
N PHE A 50 8.16 0.52 9.25
CA PHE A 50 7.88 1.50 8.21
C PHE A 50 6.50 2.12 8.44
N LEU A 51 6.46 3.43 8.65
CA LEU A 51 5.27 4.23 8.97
C LEU A 51 5.00 5.25 7.85
N PRO A 52 4.16 4.91 6.84
CA PRO A 52 3.81 5.79 5.72
C PRO A 52 2.79 6.87 6.12
N LEU A 53 3.10 7.74 7.09
CA LEU A 53 2.17 8.77 7.57
C LEU A 53 1.76 9.72 6.43
N THR A 54 2.74 10.22 5.70
CA THR A 54 2.55 11.18 4.61
C THR A 54 2.00 10.48 3.39
N THR A 55 2.56 9.32 3.03
CA THR A 55 2.08 8.51 1.92
C THR A 55 0.59 8.15 2.10
N ALA A 56 0.18 7.73 3.30
CA ALA A 56 -1.23 7.42 3.59
C ALA A 56 -2.14 8.66 3.47
N GLY A 57 -1.69 9.82 3.94
CA GLY A 57 -2.44 11.07 3.82
C GLY A 57 -2.63 11.52 2.36
N VAL A 58 -1.58 11.42 1.55
CA VAL A 58 -1.63 11.74 0.11
C VAL A 58 -2.61 10.81 -0.60
N ILE A 59 -2.52 9.51 -0.36
CA ILE A 59 -3.42 8.52 -0.99
C ILE A 59 -4.87 8.75 -0.58
N SER A 60 -5.12 8.98 0.71
CA SER A 60 -6.46 9.29 1.21
C SER A 60 -7.05 10.53 0.54
N THR A 61 -6.23 11.58 0.39
CA THR A 61 -6.64 12.83 -0.27
C THR A 61 -6.98 12.60 -1.74
N VAL A 62 -6.09 11.93 -2.48
CA VAL A 62 -6.29 11.62 -3.90
C VAL A 62 -7.53 10.74 -4.09
N TRP A 63 -7.70 9.72 -3.25
CA TRP A 63 -8.86 8.84 -3.29
C TRP A 63 -10.17 9.60 -3.03
N CYS A 64 -10.18 10.48 -2.03
CA CYS A 64 -11.32 11.33 -1.74
C CYS A 64 -11.70 12.20 -2.94
N LEU A 65 -10.71 12.78 -3.63
CA LEU A 65 -10.93 13.60 -4.83
C LEU A 65 -11.45 12.81 -6.03
N LEU A 66 -11.02 11.56 -6.20
CA LEU A 66 -11.46 10.70 -7.31
C LEU A 66 -12.85 10.11 -7.08
N VAL A 67 -13.18 9.74 -5.84
CA VAL A 67 -14.47 9.12 -5.49
C VAL A 67 -15.59 10.14 -5.31
N LYS A 68 -15.28 11.38 -4.91
CA LYS A 68 -16.28 12.47 -4.83
C LYS A 68 -16.59 13.12 -6.18
N LYS A 69 -15.93 12.71 -7.26
CA LYS A 69 -16.27 13.10 -8.63
C LYS A 69 -17.23 12.10 -9.24
#